data_AF-A0A5M7PFH4-F1
#
_entry.id   AF-A0A5M7PFH4-F1
#
_cell.length_a   1.000
_cell.length_b   1.000
_cell.length_c   1.000
_cell.angle_alpha   90.00
_cell.angle_beta   90.00
_cell.angle_gamma   90.00
#
_symmetry.space_group_name_H-M   'P 1'
#
loop_
_entity.id
_entity.type
_entity.pdbx_description
1 polymer ?
#
loop_
_entity_poly.entity_id
_entity_poly.type
_entity_poly.pdbx_seq_one_letter_code
_entity_poly.pdbx_strand_id
1 'polypeptide(L)' 'VEIGPRQAVFEQPQHPYTRKLMAAVPVADPAHRRRERALLVDEIPSPIHALGDEPEVAPLMEVAPGHFVARHIISAT' A
#
# COMPACT_ATOMS: atom_id res chain seq x y z
N VAL A 1 -5.59 -2.02 -0.10
CA VAL A 1 -5.39 -0.55 0.08
C VAL A 1 -6.07 -0.05 1.36
N GLU A 2 -5.91 1.21 1.75
CA GLU A 2 -6.48 1.78 3.00
C GLU A 2 -7.26 3.08 2.75
N ILE A 3 -8.27 3.34 3.58
CA ILE A 3 -9.03 4.60 3.62
C ILE A 3 -9.22 4.97 5.09
N GLY A 4 -8.84 6.18 5.50
CA GLY A 4 -9.08 6.62 6.87
C GLY A 4 -8.51 8.00 7.18
N PRO A 5 -8.53 8.41 8.46
CA PRO A 5 -7.95 9.68 8.88
C PRO A 5 -6.49 9.80 8.46
N ARG A 6 -6.10 10.98 7.97
CA ARG A 6 -4.72 11.24 7.52
C ARG A 6 -3.68 10.78 8.55
N GLN A 7 -3.89 11.11 9.81
CA GLN A 7 -2.96 10.73 10.88
C GLN A 7 -2.79 9.20 10.95
N ALA A 8 -3.88 8.44 10.92
CA ALA A 8 -3.84 6.98 11.01
C ALA A 8 -3.10 6.35 9.82
N VAL A 9 -3.38 6.82 8.59
CA VAL A 9 -2.73 6.32 7.37
C VAL A 9 -1.21 6.62 7.34
N PHE A 10 -0.79 7.79 7.83
CA PHE A 10 0.62 8.19 7.81
C PHE A 10 1.42 7.58 8.97
N GLU A 11 0.84 7.49 10.18
CA GLU A 11 1.56 7.04 11.37
C GLU A 11 1.47 5.53 11.58
N GLN A 12 0.34 4.90 11.23
CA GLN A 12 0.09 3.48 11.48
C GLN A 12 -0.57 2.77 10.27
N PRO A 13 0.06 2.79 9.08
CA PRO A 13 -0.45 2.08 7.90
C PRO A 13 -0.46 0.56 8.11
N GLN A 14 -1.63 -0.06 7.91
CA GLN A 14 -1.85 -1.49 8.17
C GLN A 14 -1.69 -2.38 6.92
N HIS A 15 -1.84 -1.82 5.73
CA HIS A 15 -1.79 -2.54 4.47
C HIS A 15 -0.37 -2.57 3.91
N PRO A 16 0.13 -3.72 3.40
CA PRO A 16 1.49 -3.82 2.89
C PRO A 16 1.82 -2.80 1.79
N TYR A 17 0.93 -2.59 0.82
CA TYR A 17 1.11 -1.58 -0.23
C TYR A 17 1.27 -0.16 0.33
N THR A 18 0.43 0.25 1.29
CA THR A 18 0.51 1.58 1.92
C THR A 18 1.82 1.73 2.69
N ARG A 19 2.24 0.70 3.44
CA ARG A 19 3.55 0.69 4.12
C ARG A 19 4.71 0.89 3.14
N LYS A 20 4.66 0.24 1.97
CA LYS A 20 5.67 0.41 0.91
C LYS A 20 5.69 1.85 0.40
N LEU A 21 4.53 2.44 0.10
CA LEU A 21 4.43 3.84 -0.31
C LEU A 21 4.99 4.80 0.74
N MET A 22 4.63 4.63 2.02
CA MET A 22 5.15 5.48 3.10
C MET A 22 6.66 5.32 3.27
N ALA A 23 7.19 4.09 3.14
CA ALA A 23 8.63 3.83 3.26
C ALA A 23 9.46 4.41 2.10
N ALA A 24 8.82 4.73 0.97
CA ALA A 24 9.44 5.35 -0.20
C ALA A 24 9.56 6.88 -0.07
N VAL A 25 8.89 7.51 0.90
CA VAL A 25 8.98 8.95 1.13
C VAL A 25 10.40 9.32 1.58
N PRO A 26 11.08 10.25 0.89
CA PRO A 26 12.44 10.65 1.25
C PRO A 26 12.45 11.51 2.53
N VAL A 27 13.52 11.38 3.31
CA VAL A 27 13.80 12.31 4.42
C VAL A 27 14.51 13.52 3.84
N ALA A 28 13.95 14.71 4.02
CA ALA A 28 14.48 15.97 3.51
C ALA A 28 15.67 16.53 4.33
N ASP A 29 16.46 15.66 4.94
CA ASP A 29 17.66 16.05 5.68
C ASP A 29 18.90 15.60 4.89
N PRO A 30 19.73 16.54 4.39
CA PRO A 30 20.92 16.22 3.60
C PRO A 30 22.00 15.47 4.40
N ALA A 31 22.02 15.56 5.73
CA ALA A 31 22.90 14.76 6.58
C ALA A 31 22.43 13.31 6.69
N HIS A 32 21.13 13.05 6.48
CA HIS A 32 20.53 11.73 6.47
C HIS A 32 20.52 11.14 5.06
N ARG A 33 21.72 10.90 4.49
CA ARG A 33 21.85 10.12 3.25
C ARG A 33 21.41 8.68 3.52
N ARG A 34 20.18 8.34 3.11
CA ARG A 34 19.62 6.99 3.27
C ARG A 34 20.53 6.00 2.54
N ARG A 35 20.96 4.92 3.22
CA ARG A 35 21.45 3.73 2.49
C ARG A 35 20.33 3.34 1.52
N GLU A 36 20.66 3.08 0.25
CA GLU A 36 19.72 2.50 -0.71
C GLU A 36 19.12 1.24 -0.08
N ARG A 37 17.93 1.38 0.51
CA ARG A 37 17.07 0.23 0.69
C ARG A 37 16.53 0.00 -0.70
N ALA A 38 16.92 -1.11 -1.32
CA ALA A 38 16.30 -1.55 -2.55
C ALA A 38 14.78 -1.45 -2.33
N LEU A 39 14.14 -0.49 -2.99
CA LEU A 39 12.70 -0.48 -3.08
C LEU A 39 12.36 -1.83 -3.68
N LEU A 40 11.53 -2.61 -2.99
CA LEU A 40 10.94 -3.80 -3.59
C LEU A 40 10.04 -3.27 -4.71
N VAL A 41 10.61 -3.15 -5.91
CA VAL A 41 9.91 -2.83 -7.14
C VAL A 41 9.26 -4.14 -7.55
N ASP A 42 8.10 -4.42 -6.98
CA ASP A 42 7.22 -5.42 -7.56
C ASP A 42 6.74 -4.87 -8.93
N GLU A 43 6.53 -5.74 -9.91
CA GLU A 43 5.93 -5.31 -11.18
C GLU A 43 4.54 -4.74 -10.93
N ILE A 44 4.21 -3.63 -11.61
CA ILE A 44 2.87 -3.06 -11.56
C ILE A 44 1.97 -3.92 -12.45
N PRO A 45 0.88 -4.51 -11.94
CA PRO A 45 -0.03 -5.29 -12.75
C PRO A 45 -0.65 -4.46 -13.88
N SER A 46 -0.87 -5.07 -15.03
CA SER A 46 -1.62 -4.45 -16.13
C SER A 46 -3.04 -4.10 -15.66
N PRO A 47 -3.55 -2.90 -15.97
CA PRO A 47 -4.96 -2.57 -15.76
C PRO A 47 -5.89 -3.18 -16.81
N ILE A 48 -5.32 -3.82 -17.86
CA ILE A 48 -6.07 -4.49 -18.92
C ILE A 48 -6.16 -5.98 -18.59
N HIS A 49 -7.39 -6.47 -18.52
CA HIS A 49 -7.75 -7.85 -18.19
C HIS A 49 -8.34 -8.59 -19.40
N ALA A 50 -8.31 -9.92 -19.38
CA ALA A 50 -8.96 -10.72 -20.40
C ALA A 50 -10.50 -10.63 -20.28
N LEU A 51 -11.23 -10.93 -21.38
CA LEU A 51 -12.68 -11.00 -21.32
C LEU A 51 -13.12 -12.14 -20.38
N GLY A 52 -13.95 -11.81 -19.39
CA GLY A 52 -14.42 -12.74 -18.36
C GLY A 52 -13.53 -12.84 -17.11
N ASP A 53 -12.42 -12.10 -17.05
CA ASP A 53 -11.60 -11.93 -15.85
C ASP A 53 -12.21 -10.81 -14.98
N GLU A 54 -13.17 -11.19 -14.13
CA GLU A 54 -13.84 -10.26 -13.23
C GLU A 54 -12.96 -9.97 -12.01
N PRO A 55 -12.77 -8.69 -11.64
CA PRO A 55 -11.93 -8.32 -10.52
C PRO A 55 -12.51 -8.81 -9.19
N GLU A 56 -11.67 -9.41 -8.34
CA GLU A 56 -12.05 -9.72 -6.96
C GLU A 56 -12.11 -8.43 -6.13
N VAL A 57 -13.32 -7.96 -5.82
CA VAL A 57 -13.52 -6.80 -4.95
C VAL A 57 -13.46 -7.24 -3.49
N ALA A 58 -12.26 -7.22 -2.92
CA ALA A 58 -12.07 -7.51 -1.51
C ALA A 58 -12.77 -6.46 -0.61
N PRO A 59 -13.52 -6.88 0.43
CA PRO A 59 -14.18 -5.95 1.33
C PRO A 59 -13.17 -5.13 2.13
N LEU A 60 -13.53 -3.87 2.37
CA LEU A 60 -12.82 -3.02 3.31
C LEU A 60 -13.28 -3.34 4.73
N MET A 61 -12.33 -3.68 5.60
CA MET A 61 -12.63 -3.94 7.01
C MET A 61 -12.24 -2.76 7.87
N GLU A 62 -13.15 -2.33 8.74
CA GLU A 62 -12.88 -1.29 9.72
C GLU A 62 -11.93 -1.84 10.81
N VAL A 63 -10.75 -1.24 10.93
CA VAL A 63 -9.73 -1.63 11.92
C VAL A 63 -9.65 -0.66 13.10
N ALA A 64 -10.16 0.55 12.91
CA ALA A 64 -10.37 1.58 13.93
C ALA A 64 -11.49 2.53 13.41
N PRO A 65 -12.12 3.35 14.27
CA PRO A 65 -13.22 4.22 13.85
C PRO A 65 -12.87 5.07 12.61
N GLY A 66 -13.56 4.83 11.51
CA GLY A 66 -13.34 5.51 10.24
C GLY A 66 -12.07 5.12 9.48
N HIS A 67 -11.30 4.12 9.93
CA HIS A 67 -10.12 3.58 9.25
C HIS A 67 -10.40 2.17 8.75
N PHE A 68 -10.39 2.03 7.43
CA PHE A 68 -10.73 0.82 6.72
C PHE A 68 -9.53 0.30 5.91
N VAL A 69 -9.37 -1.02 5.92
CA VAL A 69 -8.25 -1.72 5.28
C VAL A 69 -8.79 -2.84 4.41
N ALA A 70 -8.41 -2.86 3.12
CA ALA A 70 -8.72 -3.98 2.25
C ALA A 70 -7.91 -5.21 2.70
N ARG A 71 -8.56 -6.38 2.80
CA ARG A 71 -7.85 -7.65 2.99
C ARG A 71 -7.92 -8.46 1.71
N HIS A 72 -6.83 -8.47 0.97
CA HIS A 72 -6.62 -9.39 -0.14
C HIS A 72 -5.29 -10.10 0.05
N ILE A 73 -5.23 -11.38 -0.34
CA ILE A 73 -3.96 -12.07 -0.57
C ILE A 73 -3.24 -11.27 -1.65
N ILE A 74 -2.08 -10.72 -1.31
CA ILE A 74 -1.21 -10.15 -2.33
C ILE A 74 -0.60 -11.35 -3.03
N SER A 75 -1.29 -11.86 -4.06
CA SER A 75 -0.72 -12.86 -4.96
C SER A 75 0.43 -12.19 -5.68
N ALA A 76 1.65 -12.56 -5.30
CA ALA A 76 2.81 -12.35 -6.13
C ALA A 76 2.75 -13.42 -7.23
N THR A 77 2.45 -12.98 -8.45
CA THR A 77 2.77 -13.75 -9.66
C THR A 77 4.14 -13.32 -10.13
#